data_AF-A0AAV9EQ85-F1
#
_entry.id   AF-A0AAV9EQ85-F1
#
_cell.length_a   1.000
_cell.length_b   1.000
_cell.length_c   1.000
_cell.angle_alpha   90.00
_cell.angle_beta   90.00
_cell.angle_gamma   90.00
#
_symmetry.space_group_name_H-M   'P 1'
#
loop_
_entity.id
_entity.type
_entity.pdbx_description
1 polymer ?
#
loop_
_entity_poly.entity_id
_entity_poly.type
_entity_poly.pdbx_seq_one_letter_code
_entity_poly.pdbx_strand_id
1 'polypeptide(L)'
;MDPNLAGEPSPLRGLIRSLLEKDPRRRVSCGGIMGHEFFTGVDWELVLEMDRPPFIPGVDQELEKLGDVAGGGGIDVEGVVQSVFGGGDVDGNDGFSGL
;
A
#
# COMPACT_ATOMS: atom_id res chain seq x y z
N MET A 1 -11.26 -5.62 21.26
CA MET A 1 -10.00 -4.87 21.09
C MET A 1 -10.15 -4.03 19.85
N ASP A 2 -10.42 -2.75 20.04
CA ASP A 2 -10.51 -1.78 18.95
C ASP A 2 -9.10 -1.43 18.46
N PRO A 3 -8.90 -1.23 17.14
CA PRO A 3 -7.61 -0.79 16.63
C PRO A 3 -7.23 0.56 17.24
N ASN A 4 -6.02 0.66 17.78
CA ASN A 4 -5.48 1.91 18.32
C ASN A 4 -5.09 2.84 17.17
N LEU A 5 -6.08 3.57 16.65
CA LEU A 5 -5.88 4.57 15.60
C LEU A 5 -5.39 5.88 16.26
N ALA A 6 -4.20 6.33 15.87
CA ALA A 6 -3.62 7.58 16.36
C ALA A 6 -4.41 8.81 15.88
N GLY A 7 -4.42 9.88 16.69
CA GLY A 7 -5.10 11.16 16.38
C GLY A 7 -6.51 11.29 16.94
N GLU A 8 -7.09 12.48 16.77
CA GLU A 8 -8.40 12.85 17.33
C GLU A 8 -9.57 12.03 16.75
N PRO A 9 -10.69 11.87 17.49
CA PRO A 9 -11.91 11.29 16.94
C PRO A 9 -12.42 12.13 15.77
N SER A 10 -12.49 11.53 14.59
CA SER A 10 -12.97 12.18 13.36
C SER A 10 -13.81 11.21 12.51
N PRO A 11 -14.60 11.72 11.55
CA PRO A 11 -15.30 10.87 10.58
C PRO A 11 -14.34 9.92 9.84
N LEU A 12 -13.10 10.34 9.56
CA LEU A 12 -12.07 9.46 8.99
C LEU A 12 -11.75 8.28 9.92
N ARG A 13 -11.57 8.55 11.21
CA ARG A 13 -11.30 7.49 12.20
C ARG A 13 -12.48 6.52 12.31
N GLY A 14 -13.71 7.03 12.20
CA GLY A 14 -14.92 6.23 12.08
C GLY A 14 -14.87 5.28 10.88
N LEU A 15 -14.58 5.83 9.69
CA LEU A 15 -14.50 5.06 8.45
C LEU A 15 -13.43 3.96 8.51
N ILE A 16 -12.22 4.29 8.99
CA ILE A 16 -11.11 3.32 9.09
C ILE A 16 -11.47 2.14 9.99
N ARG A 17 -12.16 2.37 11.13
CA ARG A 17 -12.61 1.27 11.98
C ARG A 17 -13.59 0.35 11.25
N SER A 18 -14.55 0.93 10.54
CA SER A 18 -15.58 0.18 9.79
C SER A 18 -14.98 -0.65 8.65
N LEU A 19 -13.95 -0.12 7.98
CA LEU A 19 -13.19 -0.81 6.93
C LEU A 19 -12.33 -1.95 7.50
N LEU A 20 -11.73 -1.74 8.67
CA LEU A 20 -10.81 -2.69 9.31
C LEU A 20 -11.51 -3.62 10.32
N GLU A 21 -12.84 -3.72 10.30
CA GLU A 21 -13.57 -4.70 11.10
C GLU A 21 -13.10 -6.13 10.76
N LYS A 22 -12.82 -6.90 11.81
CA LYS A 22 -12.19 -8.22 11.69
C LYS A 22 -13.17 -9.26 11.16
N ASP A 23 -14.43 -9.21 11.60
CA ASP A 23 -15.48 -10.10 11.09
C ASP A 23 -15.98 -9.57 9.73
N PRO A 24 -15.78 -10.31 8.62
CA PRO A 24 -16.23 -9.88 7.30
C PRO A 24 -17.74 -9.60 7.21
N ARG A 25 -18.56 -10.28 8.03
CA ARG A 25 -20.01 -10.09 8.06
C ARG A 25 -20.43 -8.78 8.71
N ARG A 26 -19.54 -8.18 9.51
CA ARG A 26 -19.75 -6.90 10.20
C ARG A 26 -19.00 -5.76 9.52
N ARG A 27 -18.11 -6.05 8.58
CA ARG A 27 -17.39 -5.07 7.79
C ARG A 27 -18.36 -4.26 6.94
N VAL A 28 -18.08 -2.97 6.82
CA VAL A 28 -18.90 -2.04 6.06
C VAL A 28 -19.06 -2.49 4.60
N SER A 29 -20.28 -2.37 4.08
CA SER A 29 -20.60 -2.65 2.67
C SER A 29 -20.28 -1.46 1.78
N CYS A 30 -20.28 -1.64 0.45
CA CYS A 30 -20.08 -0.55 -0.51
C CYS A 30 -21.03 0.64 -0.27
N GLY A 31 -22.32 0.39 -0.11
CA GLY A 31 -23.30 1.44 0.22
C GLY A 31 -23.01 2.12 1.56
N GLY A 32 -22.52 1.38 2.56
CA GLY A 32 -22.10 1.95 3.85
C GLY A 32 -20.83 2.79 3.75
N ILE A 33 -19.93 2.48 2.83
CA ILE A 33 -18.74 3.30 2.54
C ILE A 33 -19.19 4.60 1.88
N MET A 34 -19.99 4.52 0.81
CA MET A 34 -20.44 5.68 0.05
C MET A 34 -21.30 6.65 0.88
N GLY A 35 -22.11 6.12 1.79
CA GLY A 35 -22.95 6.91 2.71
C GLY A 35 -22.25 7.35 4.01
N HIS A 36 -20.95 7.11 4.18
CA HIS A 36 -20.25 7.47 5.41
C HIS A 36 -20.05 8.99 5.53
N GLU A 37 -20.16 9.54 6.74
CA GLU A 37 -20.01 10.99 7.02
C GLU A 37 -18.67 11.57 6.51
N PHE A 38 -17.63 10.74 6.43
CA PHE A 38 -16.34 11.10 5.86
C PHE A 38 -16.44 11.58 4.40
N PHE A 39 -17.37 11.03 3.63
CA PHE A 39 -17.62 11.39 2.23
C PHE A 39 -18.81 12.35 2.08
N THR A 40 -19.19 13.07 3.15
CA THR A 40 -20.24 14.10 3.05
C THR A 40 -19.84 15.14 2.02
N GLY A 41 -20.72 15.38 1.04
CA GLY A 41 -20.48 16.32 -0.07
C GLY A 41 -19.85 15.69 -1.32
N VAL A 42 -19.57 14.39 -1.32
CA VAL A 42 -19.21 13.66 -2.54
C VAL A 42 -20.48 13.36 -3.34
N ASP A 43 -20.50 13.77 -4.60
CA ASP A 43 -21.47 13.31 -5.58
C ASP A 43 -20.89 12.08 -6.32
N TRP A 44 -21.44 10.91 -6.01
CA TRP A 44 -20.95 9.63 -6.52
C TRP A 44 -21.26 9.40 -8.01
N GLU A 45 -22.25 10.11 -8.59
CA GLU A 45 -22.54 10.03 -10.02
C GLU A 45 -21.52 10.85 -10.83
N LEU A 46 -21.02 11.95 -10.25
CA LEU A 46 -20.08 12.86 -10.92
C LEU A 46 -18.61 12.54 -10.62
N VAL A 47 -18.31 11.67 -9.65
CA VAL A 47 -16.92 11.38 -9.24
C VAL A 47 -16.06 10.84 -10.39
N LEU A 48 -16.68 10.12 -11.33
CA LEU A 48 -16.02 9.59 -12.53
C LEU A 48 -15.85 10.62 -13.64
N GLU A 49 -16.60 11.72 -13.58
CA GLU A 49 -16.60 12.81 -14.56
C GLU A 49 -15.68 13.97 -14.14
N MET A 50 -14.98 13.85 -13.01
CA MET A 50 -14.07 14.89 -12.54
C MET A 50 -12.79 14.96 -13.39
N ASP A 51 -12.73 15.97 -14.26
CA ASP A 51 -11.63 16.18 -15.21
C ASP A 51 -10.27 16.47 -14.55
N ARG A 52 -10.24 16.98 -13.32
CA ARG A 52 -8.98 17.42 -12.66
C ARG A 52 -8.72 16.67 -11.35
N PRO A 53 -7.71 15.79 -11.30
CA PRO A 53 -7.29 15.19 -10.04
C PRO A 53 -6.71 16.26 -9.09
N PRO A 54 -6.78 16.06 -7.75
CA PRO A 54 -6.25 17.00 -6.77
C PRO A 54 -4.76 17.33 -6.95
N PHE A 55 -3.99 16.42 -7.55
CA PHE A 55 -2.60 16.61 -7.92
C PHE A 55 -2.44 16.36 -9.43
N ILE A 56 -1.91 17.36 -10.15
CA ILE A 56 -1.44 17.20 -11.52
C ILE A 56 0.09 17.09 -11.46
N PRO A 57 0.68 15.95 -11.83
CA PRO A 57 2.13 15.82 -11.97
C PRO A 57 2.68 16.84 -12.97
N GLY A 58 3.85 17.41 -12.69
CA GLY A 58 4.55 18.27 -13.64
C GLY A 58 5.10 17.47 -14.82
N VAL A 59 4.97 18.01 -16.04
CA VAL A 59 5.41 17.39 -17.31
C VAL A 59 6.88 16.94 -17.32
N ASP A 60 7.74 17.58 -16.53
CA ASP A 60 9.17 17.28 -16.43
C ASP A 60 9.45 15.94 -15.70
N GLN A 61 8.49 15.49 -14.88
CA GLN A 61 8.61 14.22 -14.13
C GLN A 61 8.06 13.03 -14.91
N GLU A 62 7.36 13.27 -16.02
CA GLU A 62 6.61 12.27 -16.78
C GLU A 62 7.46 11.67 -17.91
N LEU A 63 8.35 12.45 -18.54
CA LEU A 63 9.23 11.94 -19.61
C LEU A 63 10.29 10.95 -19.09
N GLU A 64 10.73 11.07 -17.83
CA GLU A 64 11.62 10.09 -17.20
C GLU A 64 10.88 8.85 -16.66
N LYS A 65 9.56 8.94 -16.43
CA LYS A 65 8.76 7.87 -15.80
C LYS A 65 7.88 7.07 -16.76
N LEU A 66 7.59 7.59 -17.96
CA LEU A 66 6.81 6.87 -18.98
C LEU A 66 7.62 5.76 -19.69
N GLY A 67 8.90 5.62 -19.34
CA GLY A 67 9.76 4.49 -19.70
C GLY A 67 9.55 3.22 -18.87
N ASP A 68 8.61 3.19 -17.92
CA ASP A 68 8.28 1.96 -17.19
C ASP A 68 6.78 1.89 -16.86
N VAL A 69 6.08 0.93 -17.47
CA VAL A 69 4.64 0.66 -17.26
C VAL A 69 4.37 0.05 -15.86
N ALA A 70 5.37 -0.09 -15.00
CA ALA A 70 5.20 -0.63 -13.67
C ALA A 70 5.38 0.47 -12.60
N GLY A 71 4.27 1.06 -12.15
CA GLY A 71 4.20 1.75 -10.86
C GLY A 71 4.42 0.77 -9.70
N GLY A 72 5.62 0.22 -9.60
CA GLY A 72 6.03 -0.76 -8.62
C GLY A 72 7.51 -0.56 -8.35
N GLY A 73 7.83 0.19 -7.29
CA GLY A 73 9.05 -0.07 -6.56
C GLY A 73 8.95 -1.49 -6.03
N GLY A 74 9.26 -2.47 -6.89
CA GLY A 74 9.21 -3.88 -6.55
C GLY A 74 10.09 -4.07 -5.33
N ILE A 75 9.50 -4.63 -4.27
CA ILE A 75 10.31 -5.08 -3.14
C ILE A 75 11.25 -6.13 -3.71
N ASP A 76 12.55 -5.92 -3.56
CA ASP A 76 13.57 -6.90 -3.92
C ASP A 76 13.45 -8.11 -2.98
N VAL A 77 12.60 -9.05 -3.38
CA VAL A 77 12.30 -10.26 -2.60
C VAL A 77 13.56 -11.10 -2.40
N GLU A 78 14.46 -11.14 -3.40
CA GLU A 78 15.71 -11.90 -3.31
C GLU A 78 16.66 -11.27 -2.28
N GLY A 79 16.79 -9.94 -2.28
CA GLY A 79 17.56 -9.21 -1.26
C GLY A 79 17.02 -9.41 0.15
N VAL A 80 15.69 -9.41 0.33
CA VAL A 80 15.06 -9.66 1.64
C VAL A 80 15.32 -11.09 2.12
N VAL A 81 15.21 -12.10 1.25
CA VAL A 81 15.48 -13.50 1.61
C VAL A 81 16.95 -13.71 1.97
N GLN A 82 17.89 -13.11 1.24
CA GLN A 82 19.32 -13.17 1.57
C GLN A 82 19.63 -12.48 2.90
N SER A 83 19.00 -11.33 3.20
CA SER A 83 19.21 -10.64 4.47
C SER A 83 18.66 -11.42 5.67
N VAL A 84 17.58 -12.19 5.52
CA VAL A 84 16.95 -12.93 6.62
C VAL A 84 17.56 -14.31 6.81
N PHE A 85 17.95 -14.98 5.72
CA PHE A 85 18.36 -16.39 5.74
C PHE A 85 19.81 -16.65 5.26
N GLY A 86 20.50 -15.64 4.71
CA GLY A 86 21.85 -15.78 4.14
C GLY A 86 22.99 -15.78 5.18
N GLY A 87 22.68 -15.78 6.47
CA GLY A 87 23.67 -15.94 7.55
C GLY A 87 24.12 -17.39 7.68
N GLY A 88 24.90 -17.88 6.73
CA GLY A 88 25.57 -19.18 6.80
C GLY A 88 26.91 -19.11 6.08
N ASP A 89 27.97 -18.79 6.81
CA ASP A 89 29.35 -18.87 6.33
C ASP A 89 29.63 -20.29 5.83
N VAL A 90 29.78 -20.45 4.51
CA VAL A 90 30.30 -21.69 3.92
C VAL A 90 31.80 -21.50 3.69
N ASP A 91 32.56 -21.64 4.78
CA ASP A 91 34.02 -21.75 4.71
C ASP A 91 34.36 -23.16 4.23
N GLY A 92 34.36 -23.35 2.91
CA GLY A 92 34.73 -24.60 2.25
C GLY A 92 36.17 -24.56 1.80
N ASN A 93 37.11 -24.90 2.69
CA ASN A 93 38.53 -25.13 2.40
C ASN A 93 38.72 -26.11 1.21
N ASP A 94 39.15 -25.59 0.07
CA ASP A 94 39.68 -26.34 -1.07
C ASP A 94 41.21 -26.27 -1.11
N GLY A 95 41.83 -27.13 -0.28
CA GLY A 95 43.25 -27.46 -0.33
C GLY A 95 43.44 -28.96 -0.59
N PHE A 96 43.24 -29.41 -1.83
CA PHE A 96 43.78 -30.68 -2.31
C PHE A 96 45.16 -30.42 -2.93
N SER A 97 46.21 -30.64 -2.13
CA SER A 97 47.58 -30.79 -2.63
C SER A 97 47.91 -32.28 -2.58
N GLY A 98 47.94 -32.90 -3.75
CA GLY A 98 48.45 -34.25 -3.92
C GLY A 98 49.97 -34.34 -3.73
N LEU A 99 50.38 -35.54 -3.31
CA LEU A 99 51.73 -36.10 -3.10
C LEU A 99 52.47 -35.67 -1.82
#